data_AF-A0A954HKJ5-F1
#
_entry.id   AF-A0A954HKJ5-F1
#
_cell.length_a   1.000
_cell.length_b   1.000
_cell.length_c   1.000
_cell.angle_alpha   90.00
_cell.angle_beta   90.00
_cell.angle_gamma   90.00
#
_symmetry.space_group_name_H-M   'P 1'
#
loop_
_entity.id
_entity.type
_entity.pdbx_description
1 polymer ?
#
loop_
_entity_poly.entity_id
_entity_poly.type
_entity_poly.pdbx_seq_one_letter_code
_entity_poly.pdbx_strand_id
1 'polypeptide(L)'
;MYPLQNEQGDVLTWFGRDLRFSEKLSKWQRDGGNADDKPAKIRFVSGFRRGSELFGQHGSQRLKADPQLRDWLQTVGLLVVEGANDVIRLDTDNAAAVGLLSNAATDQQIQKIIRFARTAHSRVILLPDNDREGEDGFMRLHWHLSGVSDLETRLGWSRQMYNGRFAGRQPESITPDEWTFLKKQLVR
;
A
#
# COMPACT_ATOMS: atom_id res chain seq x y z
N MET A 1 2.19 11.80 -12.99
CA MET A 1 3.00 12.30 -11.86
C MET A 1 2.09 12.36 -10.64
N TYR A 2 2.62 12.11 -9.45
CA TYR A 2 1.87 12.11 -8.20
C TYR A 2 2.54 13.02 -7.17
N PRO A 3 1.79 13.88 -6.47
CA PRO A 3 2.31 14.60 -5.31
C PRO A 3 2.39 13.65 -4.12
N LEU A 4 3.53 13.62 -3.45
CA LEU A 4 3.62 13.03 -2.11
C LEU A 4 3.53 14.16 -1.09
N GLN A 5 2.46 14.14 -0.29
CA GLN A 5 2.19 15.16 0.72
C GLN A 5 2.57 14.65 2.12
N ASN A 6 2.92 15.57 3.02
CA ASN A 6 3.06 15.29 4.45
C ASN A 6 1.70 15.06 5.11
N GLU A 7 1.66 14.86 6.42
CA GLU A 7 0.41 14.62 7.18
C GLU A 7 -0.51 15.85 7.22
N GLN A 8 0.03 17.06 6.97
CA GLN A 8 -0.68 18.33 6.94
C GLN A 8 -1.26 18.67 5.55
N GLY A 9 -0.84 17.94 4.51
CA GLY A 9 -1.24 18.18 3.13
C GLY A 9 -0.25 19.02 2.31
N ASP A 10 0.89 19.43 2.88
CA ASP A 10 1.93 20.14 2.11
C ASP A 10 2.65 19.16 1.19
N VAL A 11 2.88 19.57 -0.06
CA VAL A 11 3.60 18.76 -1.03
C VAL A 11 5.08 18.71 -0.64
N LEU A 12 5.57 17.51 -0.32
CA LEU A 12 6.98 17.25 -0.01
C LEU A 12 7.81 17.01 -1.26
N THR A 13 7.25 16.26 -2.21
CA THR A 13 7.91 15.94 -3.48
C THR A 13 6.90 15.50 -4.53
N TRP A 14 7.39 15.31 -5.74
CA TRP A 14 6.66 14.67 -6.83
C TRP A 14 7.39 13.40 -7.26
N PHE A 15 6.64 12.41 -7.69
CA PHE A 15 7.21 11.19 -8.27
C PHE A 15 6.43 10.72 -9.48
N GLY A 16 7.08 9.91 -10.30
CA GLY A 16 6.53 9.36 -11.53
C GLY A 16 6.70 7.85 -11.60
N ARG A 17 5.72 7.19 -12.22
CA ARG A 17 5.81 5.78 -12.63
C ARG A 17 6.38 5.73 -14.05
N ASP A 18 7.32 4.82 -14.28
CA ASP A 18 7.82 4.55 -15.63
C ASP A 18 6.81 3.67 -16.38
N LEU A 19 6.15 4.24 -17.38
CA LEU A 19 5.12 3.54 -18.17
C LEU A 19 5.70 2.37 -18.98
N ARG A 20 7.01 2.37 -19.24
CA ARG A 20 7.71 1.29 -19.94
C ARG A 20 8.50 0.41 -18.99
N PHE A 21 8.20 0.46 -17.69
CA PHE A 21 8.94 -0.32 -16.68
C PHE A 21 8.98 -1.81 -17.03
N SER A 22 7.84 -2.41 -17.36
CA SER A 22 7.76 -3.85 -17.66
C SER A 22 8.65 -4.24 -18.84
N GLU A 23 8.59 -3.48 -19.94
CA GLU A 23 9.45 -3.69 -21.11
C GLU A 23 10.94 -3.57 -20.77
N LYS A 24 11.30 -2.54 -20.00
CA LYS A 24 12.68 -2.30 -19.56
C LYS A 24 13.17 -3.40 -18.62
N LEU A 25 12.34 -3.84 -17.69
CA LEU A 25 12.67 -4.90 -16.74
C LEU A 25 12.88 -6.24 -17.46
N SER A 26 11.97 -6.60 -18.39
CA SER A 26 12.13 -7.81 -19.19
C SER A 26 13.38 -7.77 -20.06
N LYS A 27 13.72 -6.61 -20.64
CA LYS A 27 14.98 -6.45 -21.36
C LYS A 27 16.18 -6.62 -20.45
N TRP A 28 16.23 -5.94 -19.31
CA TRP A 28 17.31 -6.02 -18.32
C TRP A 28 17.53 -7.47 -17.84
N GLN A 29 16.46 -8.23 -17.57
CA GLN A 29 16.55 -9.64 -17.19
C GLN A 29 17.12 -10.53 -18.31
N ARG A 30 16.71 -10.31 -19.56
CA ARG A 30 17.23 -11.06 -20.72
C ARG A 30 18.70 -10.77 -20.98
N ASP A 31 19.11 -9.53 -20.80
CA ASP A 31 20.47 -9.06 -21.08
C ASP A 31 21.45 -9.40 -19.92
N GLY A 32 20.98 -10.05 -18.85
CA GLY A 32 21.80 -10.41 -17.69
C GLY A 32 22.26 -9.20 -16.88
N GLY A 33 21.43 -8.15 -16.82
CA GLY A 33 21.76 -6.88 -16.19
C GLY A 33 22.13 -7.01 -14.72
N ASN A 34 22.87 -6.02 -14.21
CA ASN A 34 23.40 -6.00 -12.86
C ASN A 34 22.53 -5.15 -11.92
N ALA A 35 22.81 -5.22 -10.62
CA ALA A 35 21.97 -4.51 -9.64
C ALA A 35 21.96 -2.98 -9.85
N ASP A 36 23.04 -2.41 -10.38
CA ASP A 36 23.24 -0.97 -10.52
C ASP A 36 22.43 -0.36 -11.68
N ASP A 37 22.13 -1.13 -12.72
CA ASP A 37 21.36 -0.69 -13.88
C ASP A 37 19.90 -1.19 -13.90
N LYS A 38 19.46 -1.84 -12.81
CA LYS A 38 18.08 -2.32 -12.68
C LYS A 38 17.09 -1.16 -12.87
N PRO A 39 16.14 -1.25 -13.82
CA PRO A 39 15.14 -0.22 -14.02
C PRO A 39 14.36 0.07 -12.75
N ALA A 40 14.04 1.34 -12.51
CA ALA A 40 13.19 1.76 -11.40
C ALA A 40 11.75 1.93 -11.86
N LYS A 41 10.81 1.19 -11.24
CA LYS A 41 9.35 1.32 -11.49
C LYS A 41 8.85 2.73 -11.16
N ILE A 42 9.41 3.31 -10.09
CA ILE A 42 9.05 4.62 -9.55
C ILE A 42 10.32 5.49 -9.42
N ARG A 43 10.22 6.75 -9.81
CA ARG A 43 11.29 7.75 -9.67
C ARG A 43 10.84 8.93 -8.82
N PHE A 44 11.65 9.25 -7.82
CA PHE A 44 11.49 10.43 -6.96
C PHE A 44 12.50 11.51 -7.36
N VAL A 45 12.24 12.75 -6.94
CA VAL A 45 13.25 13.82 -6.97
C VAL A 45 14.45 13.41 -6.12
N SER A 46 15.66 13.72 -6.59
CA SER A 46 16.91 13.39 -5.89
C SER A 46 16.95 13.95 -4.46
N GLY A 47 17.52 13.19 -3.53
CA GLY A 47 17.65 13.56 -2.12
C GLY A 47 16.40 13.32 -1.26
N PHE A 48 15.26 12.99 -1.86
CA PHE A 48 14.04 12.70 -1.12
C PHE A 48 14.10 11.33 -0.42
N ARG A 49 13.78 11.30 0.88
CA ARG A 49 13.78 10.09 1.69
C ARG A 49 12.39 9.47 1.75
N ARG A 50 12.03 8.66 0.74
CA ARG A 50 10.71 8.01 0.69
C ARG A 50 10.39 7.14 1.90
N GLY A 51 11.41 6.54 2.52
CA GLY A 51 11.26 5.64 3.66
C GLY A 51 10.78 6.30 4.95
N SER A 52 10.59 7.62 5.00
CA SER A 52 9.97 8.29 6.15
C SER A 52 8.48 8.58 5.94
N GLU A 53 7.98 8.44 4.72
CA GLU A 53 6.65 8.89 4.31
C GLU A 53 5.77 7.73 3.83
N LEU A 54 4.46 7.93 3.93
CA LEU A 54 3.46 7.06 3.33
C LEU A 54 2.65 7.86 2.32
N PHE A 55 2.36 7.29 1.16
CA PHE A 55 1.41 7.89 0.24
C PHE A 55 0.00 7.84 0.85
N GLY A 56 -0.77 8.93 0.74
CA GLY A 56 -2.10 9.05 1.37
C GLY A 56 -2.10 9.48 2.84
N GLN A 57 -0.94 9.73 3.45
CA GLN A 57 -0.84 10.09 4.89
C GLN A 57 -1.50 11.44 5.28
N HIS A 58 -1.82 12.29 4.31
CA HIS A 58 -2.57 13.54 4.52
C HIS A 58 -4.08 13.31 4.76
N GLY A 59 -4.53 12.05 4.79
CA GLY A 59 -5.92 11.68 4.96
C GLY A 59 -6.58 12.16 6.26
N SER A 60 -5.83 12.69 7.22
CA SER A 60 -6.35 13.22 8.50
C SER A 60 -7.43 14.29 8.32
N GLN A 61 -7.31 15.16 7.31
CA GLN A 61 -8.35 16.15 6.99
C GLN A 61 -9.60 15.49 6.42
N ARG A 62 -9.43 14.50 5.53
CA ARG A 62 -10.55 13.74 4.96
C ARG A 62 -11.28 12.93 6.03
N LEU A 63 -10.56 12.34 6.98
CA LEU A 63 -11.16 11.63 8.11
C LEU A 63 -12.11 12.49 8.94
N LYS A 64 -11.80 13.79 9.10
CA LYS A 64 -12.70 14.73 9.78
C LYS A 64 -13.95 15.04 8.96
N ALA A 65 -13.78 15.17 7.64
CA ALA A 65 -14.83 15.61 6.73
C ALA A 65 -15.76 14.48 6.23
N ASP A 66 -15.28 13.24 6.18
CA ASP A 66 -15.94 12.13 5.50
C ASP A 66 -16.45 11.06 6.51
N PRO A 67 -17.77 10.99 6.78
CA PRO A 67 -18.34 9.96 7.64
C PRO A 67 -18.16 8.54 7.10
N GLN A 68 -18.14 8.33 5.78
CA GLN A 68 -18.00 6.99 5.19
C GLN A 68 -16.60 6.43 5.40
N LEU A 69 -15.58 7.29 5.31
CA LEU A 69 -14.21 6.90 5.59
C LEU A 69 -14.01 6.53 7.08
N ARG A 70 -14.71 7.22 7.99
CA ARG A 70 -14.73 6.86 9.42
C ARG A 70 -15.41 5.52 9.66
N ASP A 71 -16.57 5.29 9.05
CA ASP A 71 -17.28 4.01 9.10
C ASP A 71 -16.41 2.86 8.57
N TRP A 72 -15.69 3.09 7.47
CA TRP A 72 -14.70 2.16 6.94
C TRP A 72 -13.62 1.81 7.97
N LEU A 73 -13.01 2.82 8.58
CA LEU A 73 -11.95 2.61 9.56
C LEU A 73 -12.42 1.85 10.81
N GLN A 74 -13.69 2.04 11.21
CA GLN A 74 -14.28 1.31 12.34
C GLN A 74 -14.62 -0.14 11.97
N THR A 75 -15.06 -0.37 10.73
CA THR A 75 -15.54 -1.69 10.29
C THR A 75 -14.41 -2.59 9.76
N VAL A 76 -13.47 -2.02 9.02
CA VAL A 76 -12.42 -2.75 8.29
C VAL A 76 -11.02 -2.43 8.82
N GLY A 77 -10.76 -1.20 9.23
CA GLY A 77 -9.43 -0.73 9.62
C GLY A 77 -8.63 -0.11 8.47
N LEU A 78 -7.35 0.16 8.75
CA LEU A 78 -6.42 0.80 7.81
C LEU A 78 -5.88 -0.23 6.81
N LEU A 79 -6.08 0.03 5.52
CA LEU A 79 -5.41 -0.73 4.47
C LEU A 79 -3.98 -0.22 4.27
N VAL A 80 -3.03 -1.13 4.15
CA VAL A 80 -1.65 -0.82 3.71
C VAL A 80 -1.43 -1.52 2.39
N VAL A 81 -0.91 -0.79 1.41
CA VAL A 81 -0.63 -1.24 0.03
C VAL A 81 0.77 -0.82 -0.41
N GLU A 82 1.24 -1.35 -1.53
CA GLU A 82 2.58 -1.04 -2.06
C GLU A 82 2.62 0.30 -2.79
N GLY A 83 1.69 0.53 -3.72
CA GLY A 83 1.77 1.62 -4.68
C GLY A 83 0.84 2.80 -4.39
N ALA A 84 1.13 3.92 -5.04
CA ALA A 84 0.27 5.10 -5.02
C ALA A 84 -1.05 4.89 -5.76
N ASN A 85 -1.01 4.16 -6.86
CA ASN A 85 -2.21 3.85 -7.64
C ASN A 85 -3.17 2.93 -6.88
N ASP A 86 -2.65 2.01 -6.08
CA ASP A 86 -3.45 1.16 -5.21
C ASP A 86 -4.23 2.02 -4.22
N VAL A 87 -3.55 2.98 -3.59
CA VAL A 87 -4.21 3.97 -2.72
C VAL A 87 -5.26 4.74 -3.50
N ILE A 88 -4.94 5.31 -4.67
CA ILE A 88 -5.88 6.09 -5.48
C ILE A 88 -7.09 5.24 -5.88
N ARG A 89 -6.91 3.97 -6.25
CA ARG A 89 -8.03 3.09 -6.60
C ARG A 89 -8.90 2.81 -5.38
N LEU A 90 -8.30 2.47 -4.25
CA LEU A 90 -9.02 2.24 -2.99
C LEU A 90 -9.74 3.51 -2.50
N ASP A 91 -9.16 4.67 -2.77
CA ASP A 91 -9.72 6.00 -2.51
C ASP A 91 -11.07 6.20 -3.20
N THR A 92 -11.14 5.80 -4.49
CA THR A 92 -12.38 5.87 -5.29
C THR A 92 -13.48 4.97 -4.75
N ASP A 93 -13.13 3.97 -3.93
CA ASP A 93 -14.06 3.06 -3.26
C ASP A 93 -14.30 3.42 -1.78
N ASN A 94 -13.87 4.63 -1.35
CA ASN A 94 -13.93 5.13 0.03
C ASN A 94 -13.24 4.25 1.08
N ALA A 95 -12.21 3.51 0.67
CA ALA A 95 -11.40 2.73 1.58
C ALA A 95 -10.23 3.55 2.12
N ALA A 96 -10.01 3.46 3.43
CA ALA A 96 -8.87 4.11 4.07
C ALA A 96 -7.59 3.33 3.79
N ALA A 97 -6.72 3.86 2.93
CA ALA A 97 -5.50 3.21 2.50
C ALA A 97 -4.27 4.13 2.57
N VAL A 98 -3.11 3.53 2.87
CA VAL A 98 -1.80 4.18 2.77
C VAL A 98 -0.82 3.31 1.98
N GLY A 99 0.06 3.94 1.21
CA GLY A 99 1.01 3.27 0.33
C GLY A 99 2.46 3.37 0.82
N LEU A 100 3.18 2.26 0.88
CA LEU A 100 4.60 2.22 1.27
C LEU A 100 5.53 2.85 0.21
N LEU A 101 5.12 2.84 -1.06
CA LEU A 101 5.94 3.18 -2.22
C LEU A 101 7.20 2.29 -2.38
N SER A 102 7.16 1.09 -1.79
CA SER A 102 8.14 0.01 -1.86
C SER A 102 7.51 -1.30 -1.39
N ASN A 103 8.17 -2.42 -1.70
CA ASN A 103 7.85 -3.76 -1.21
C ASN A 103 8.38 -4.04 0.21
N ALA A 104 9.00 -3.07 0.87
CA ALA A 104 9.50 -3.19 2.23
C ALA A 104 9.19 -1.91 3.00
N ALA A 105 8.68 -2.07 4.22
CA ALA A 105 8.45 -0.97 5.14
C ALA A 105 9.71 -0.70 5.97
N THR A 106 9.98 0.58 6.22
CA THR A 106 11.00 1.00 7.21
C THR A 106 10.38 1.08 8.61
N ASP A 107 11.23 1.19 9.64
CA ASP A 107 10.77 1.44 11.01
C ASP A 107 9.93 2.72 11.11
N GLN A 108 10.31 3.78 10.40
CA GLN A 108 9.56 5.05 10.42
C GLN A 108 8.16 4.89 9.81
N GLN A 109 8.05 4.14 8.71
CA GLN A 109 6.75 3.82 8.11
C GLN A 109 5.91 2.93 9.02
N ILE A 110 6.52 1.92 9.65
CA ILE A 110 5.85 1.04 10.62
C ILE A 110 5.26 1.87 11.78
N GLN A 111 6.04 2.79 12.37
CA GLN A 111 5.55 3.67 13.43
C GLN A 111 4.39 4.56 12.97
N LYS A 112 4.41 5.06 11.73
CA LYS A 112 3.29 5.82 11.16
C LYS A 112 2.05 4.94 10.97
N ILE A 113 2.20 3.73 10.44
CA ILE A 113 1.10 2.77 10.26
C ILE A 113 0.43 2.47 11.60
N ILE A 114 1.21 2.15 12.64
CA ILE A 114 0.69 1.89 13.99
C ILE A 114 -0.08 3.10 14.51
N ARG A 115 0.50 4.31 14.40
CA ARG A 115 -0.14 5.54 14.85
C ARG A 115 -1.47 5.78 14.13
N PHE A 116 -1.51 5.62 12.80
CA PHE A 116 -2.74 5.80 12.03
C PHE A 116 -3.78 4.73 12.36
N ALA A 117 -3.38 3.47 12.49
CA ALA A 117 -4.30 2.40 12.87
C ALA A 117 -4.93 2.64 14.25
N ARG A 118 -4.18 3.20 15.21
CA ARG A 118 -4.70 3.57 16.54
C ARG A 118 -5.66 4.75 16.54
N THR A 119 -5.65 5.60 15.50
CA THR A 119 -6.72 6.61 15.33
C THR A 119 -8.04 5.99 14.88
N ALA A 120 -8.03 4.69 14.55
CA ALA A 120 -9.17 3.89 14.16
C ALA A 120 -9.42 2.78 15.20
N HIS A 121 -9.88 1.61 14.76
CA HIS A 121 -10.12 0.43 15.60
C HIS A 121 -8.87 -0.43 15.83
N SER A 122 -7.66 0.19 15.80
CA SER A 122 -6.36 -0.49 15.93
C SER A 122 -6.23 -1.74 15.05
N ARG A 123 -6.72 -1.66 13.81
CA ARG A 123 -6.73 -2.76 12.84
C ARG A 123 -5.99 -2.38 11.56
N VAL A 124 -5.08 -3.24 11.12
CA VAL A 124 -4.29 -3.08 9.89
C VAL A 124 -4.51 -4.28 8.96
N ILE A 125 -4.86 -3.97 7.72
CA ILE A 125 -5.08 -4.95 6.67
C ILE A 125 -4.02 -4.77 5.60
N LEU A 126 -3.26 -5.83 5.36
CA LEU A 126 -2.14 -5.83 4.43
C LEU A 126 -2.62 -6.35 3.06
N LEU A 127 -2.48 -5.51 2.02
CA LEU A 127 -2.85 -5.84 0.64
C LEU A 127 -1.61 -5.69 -0.28
N PRO A 128 -0.72 -6.70 -0.33
CA PRO A 128 0.45 -6.68 -1.21
C PRO A 128 0.07 -6.70 -2.69
N ASP A 129 1.01 -6.38 -3.57
CA ASP A 129 0.99 -6.91 -4.93
C ASP A 129 1.11 -8.44 -4.82
N ASN A 130 0.15 -9.18 -5.39
CA ASN A 130 0.12 -10.66 -5.30
C ASN A 130 1.13 -11.31 -6.25
N ASP A 131 2.36 -10.83 -6.27
CA ASP A 131 3.52 -11.55 -6.77
C ASP A 131 4.38 -12.04 -5.59
N ARG A 132 5.47 -12.75 -5.88
CA ARG A 132 6.33 -13.30 -4.82
C ARG A 132 7.03 -12.20 -4.01
N GLU A 133 7.47 -11.13 -4.66
CA GLU A 133 8.28 -10.09 -4.04
C GLU A 133 7.42 -9.21 -3.11
N GLY A 134 6.21 -8.87 -3.54
CA GLY A 134 5.23 -8.14 -2.73
C GLY A 134 4.76 -8.93 -1.51
N GLU A 135 4.38 -10.19 -1.69
CA GLU A 135 3.99 -11.07 -0.59
C GLU A 135 5.09 -11.24 0.46
N ASP A 136 6.31 -11.57 0.04
CA ASP A 136 7.43 -11.76 0.97
C ASP A 136 7.69 -10.47 1.78
N GLY A 137 7.55 -9.31 1.12
CA GLY A 137 7.60 -7.99 1.75
C GLY A 137 6.56 -7.77 2.83
N PHE A 138 5.30 -8.05 2.50
CA PHE A 138 4.16 -7.82 3.38
C PHE A 138 4.06 -8.86 4.48
N MET A 139 4.57 -10.07 4.28
CA MET A 139 4.70 -11.08 5.35
C MET A 139 5.71 -10.63 6.42
N ARG A 140 6.82 -9.99 6.02
CA ARG A 140 7.76 -9.39 6.99
C ARG A 140 7.13 -8.24 7.75
N LEU A 141 6.37 -7.39 7.06
CA LEU A 141 5.60 -6.32 7.71
C LEU A 141 4.54 -6.89 8.67
N HIS A 142 3.80 -7.92 8.25
CA HIS A 142 2.81 -8.63 9.06
C HIS A 142 3.43 -9.16 10.35
N TRP A 143 4.58 -9.82 10.25
CA TRP A 143 5.32 -10.33 11.41
C TRP A 143 5.69 -9.21 12.38
N HIS A 144 6.19 -8.08 11.87
CA HIS A 144 6.56 -6.94 12.70
C HIS A 144 5.36 -6.32 13.43
N LEU A 145 4.25 -6.11 12.70
CA LEU A 145 3.04 -5.51 13.25
C LEU A 145 2.30 -6.45 14.22
N SER A 146 2.39 -7.77 14.01
CA SER A 146 1.78 -8.77 14.91
C SER A 146 2.42 -8.78 16.30
N GLY A 147 3.64 -8.24 16.45
CA GLY A 147 4.29 -8.06 17.75
C GLY A 147 3.84 -6.82 18.52
N VAL A 148 3.03 -5.95 17.92
CA VAL A 148 2.53 -4.72 18.56
C VAL A 148 1.30 -5.06 19.40
N SER A 149 1.43 -4.98 20.72
CA SER A 149 0.30 -5.13 21.65
C SER A 149 -0.74 -4.07 21.35
N ASP A 150 -2.02 -4.46 21.27
CA ASP A 150 -3.17 -3.60 20.91
C ASP A 150 -3.48 -3.45 19.42
N LEU A 151 -2.69 -4.06 18.53
CA LEU A 151 -2.88 -3.97 17.08
C LEU A 151 -3.33 -5.30 16.47
N GLU A 152 -4.52 -5.32 15.88
CA GLU A 152 -4.95 -6.43 15.04
C GLU A 152 -4.34 -6.27 13.64
N THR A 153 -3.51 -7.22 13.22
CA THR A 153 -2.92 -7.20 11.87
C THR A 153 -3.27 -8.48 11.12
N ARG A 154 -3.81 -8.33 9.91
CA ARG A 154 -4.10 -9.48 9.04
C ARG A 154 -3.68 -9.24 7.60
N LEU A 155 -3.41 -10.32 6.91
CA LEU A 155 -3.25 -10.33 5.47
C LEU A 155 -4.64 -10.31 4.82
N GLY A 156 -4.93 -9.28 4.03
CA GLY A 156 -6.21 -9.11 3.36
C GLY A 156 -6.36 -10.00 2.13
N TRP A 157 -5.26 -10.37 1.49
CA TRP A 157 -5.22 -11.35 0.42
C TRP A 157 -3.80 -11.90 0.19
N SER A 158 -3.72 -13.00 -0.54
CA SER A 158 -2.47 -13.57 -1.05
C SER A 158 -2.77 -14.35 -2.33
N ARG A 159 -1.73 -14.74 -3.05
CA ARG A 159 -1.71 -15.66 -4.19
C ARG A 159 -2.35 -17.02 -3.89
N GLN A 160 -2.40 -17.43 -2.62
CA GLN A 160 -3.01 -18.70 -2.21
C GLN A 160 -4.42 -18.52 -1.64
N MET A 161 -4.75 -17.34 -1.13
CA MET A 161 -6.09 -17.05 -0.60
C MET A 161 -7.14 -17.07 -1.73
N TYR A 162 -8.38 -17.36 -1.35
CA TYR A 162 -9.54 -17.33 -2.25
C TYR A 162 -9.35 -18.21 -3.50
N ASN A 163 -8.76 -19.40 -3.32
CA ASN A 163 -8.43 -20.36 -4.40
C ASN A 163 -7.55 -19.74 -5.50
N GLY A 164 -6.66 -18.83 -5.13
CA GLY A 164 -5.74 -18.17 -6.05
C GLY A 164 -6.38 -17.18 -7.02
N ARG A 165 -7.63 -16.76 -6.78
CA ARG A 165 -8.38 -15.81 -7.62
C ARG A 165 -7.60 -14.53 -7.94
N PHE A 166 -6.77 -14.07 -7.00
CA PHE A 166 -6.03 -12.82 -7.13
C PHE A 166 -4.53 -13.00 -7.36
N ALA A 167 -4.07 -14.20 -7.71
CA ALA A 167 -2.66 -14.45 -7.98
C ALA A 167 -2.15 -13.56 -9.15
N GLY A 168 -1.02 -12.88 -8.94
CA GLY A 168 -0.41 -11.96 -9.90
C GLY A 168 -1.12 -10.60 -10.04
N ARG A 169 -2.12 -10.32 -9.20
CA ARG A 169 -2.93 -9.10 -9.27
C ARG A 169 -2.44 -8.05 -8.29
N GLN A 170 -2.75 -6.79 -8.59
CA GLN A 170 -2.46 -5.63 -7.73
C GLN A 170 -3.80 -5.03 -7.25
N PRO A 171 -3.86 -4.36 -6.08
CA PRO A 171 -5.09 -3.71 -5.64
C PRO A 171 -5.68 -2.75 -6.68
N GLU A 172 -4.83 -2.04 -7.44
CA GLU A 172 -5.24 -1.15 -8.55
C GLU A 172 -6.02 -1.87 -9.67
N SER A 173 -5.85 -3.19 -9.80
CA SER A 173 -6.42 -3.98 -10.90
C SER A 173 -7.79 -4.61 -10.58
N ILE A 174 -8.28 -4.47 -9.35
CA ILE A 174 -9.50 -5.12 -8.86
C ILE A 174 -10.75 -4.44 -9.45
N THR A 175 -11.64 -5.25 -10.02
CA THR A 175 -12.94 -4.80 -10.53
C THR A 175 -13.94 -4.49 -9.40
N PRO A 176 -15.02 -3.71 -9.64
CA PRO A 176 -16.01 -3.41 -8.61
C PRO A 176 -16.66 -4.64 -7.95
N ASP A 177 -16.92 -5.69 -8.73
CA ASP A 177 -17.51 -6.95 -8.21
C ASP A 177 -16.52 -7.72 -7.34
N GLU A 178 -15.25 -7.78 -7.76
CA GLU A 178 -14.18 -8.37 -6.97
C GLU A 178 -13.93 -7.58 -5.69
N TRP A 179 -14.01 -6.26 -5.74
CA TRP A 179 -13.89 -5.39 -4.57
C TRP A 179 -15.03 -5.64 -3.59
N THR A 180 -16.26 -5.76 -4.07
CA THR A 180 -17.43 -6.11 -3.24
C THR A 180 -17.24 -7.46 -2.56
N PHE A 181 -16.72 -8.45 -3.28
CA PHE A 181 -16.37 -9.75 -2.70
C PHE A 181 -15.28 -9.61 -1.62
N LEU A 182 -14.18 -8.93 -1.94
CA LEU A 182 -13.03 -8.78 -1.04
C LEU A 182 -13.44 -8.04 0.23
N LYS A 183 -14.15 -6.92 0.12
CA LYS A 183 -14.67 -6.14 1.25
C LYS A 183 -15.44 -7.01 2.25
N LYS A 184 -16.29 -7.93 1.79
CA LYS A 184 -16.99 -8.88 2.68
C LYS A 184 -16.05 -9.81 3.44
N GLN A 185 -14.92 -10.18 2.85
CA GLN A 185 -13.89 -10.97 3.53
C GLN A 185 -13.04 -10.11 4.46
N LEU A 186 -12.97 -8.79 4.24
CA LEU A 186 -12.19 -7.88 5.05
C LEU A 186 -12.89 -7.44 6.36
N VAL A 187 -14.21 -7.56 6.43
CA VAL A 187 -14.97 -7.22 7.64
C VAL A 187 -14.95 -8.35 8.68
N ARG A 188 -14.76 -9.59 8.22
CA ARG A 188 -14.70 -10.79 9.07
C ARG A 188 -13.43 -10.80 9.91
#